data_AF-A0AAU7ZY68-F1
#
_entry.id   AF-A0AAU7ZY68-F1
#
_cell.length_a   1.000
_cell.length_b   1.000
_cell.length_c   1.000
_cell.angle_alpha   90.00
_cell.angle_beta   90.00
_cell.angle_gamma   90.00
#
_symmetry.space_group_name_H-M   'P 1'
#
loop_
_entity.id
_entity.type
_entity.pdbx_description
1 polymer ?
#
loop_
_entity_poly.entity_id
_entity_poly.type
_entity_poly.pdbx_seq_one_letter_code
_entity_poly.pdbx_strand_id
1 'polypeptide(L)'
;MLTIISLKNKGYSKNILFKFIKQIGFSKRNVNINLSLLNNLYKKSIDIKCLIVMVIDEPLKIIINNNKIKYINYKINKHKIKKIFYKKKLYINKYDFIFFKKKNIYKLSFDKNIRLKQIGIIKILKIKYNFLKNKINKIYCKIIKYKNKIKIITIQ
;
A
#
# COMPACT_ATOMS: atom_id res chain seq x y z
N MET A 1 -2.64 -15.67 -21.29
CA MET A 1 -2.54 -15.46 -22.75
C MET A 1 -1.84 -14.13 -23.07
N LEU A 2 -1.15 -14.06 -24.21
CA LEU A 2 -0.33 -12.93 -24.68
C LEU A 2 -0.87 -12.36 -26.00
N THR A 3 -2.19 -12.14 -26.10
CA THR A 3 -2.79 -11.43 -27.25
C THR A 3 -2.82 -9.93 -27.03
N ILE A 4 -2.86 -9.14 -28.10
CA ILE A 4 -2.96 -7.66 -28.03
C ILE A 4 -4.18 -7.22 -27.22
N ILE A 5 -5.32 -7.88 -27.41
CA ILE A 5 -6.56 -7.64 -26.65
C ILE A 5 -6.33 -7.89 -25.15
N SER A 6 -5.71 -9.01 -24.80
CA SER A 6 -5.43 -9.33 -23.39
C SER A 6 -4.47 -8.33 -22.73
N LEU A 7 -3.50 -7.80 -23.48
CA LEU A 7 -2.58 -6.77 -23.00
C LEU A 7 -3.32 -5.44 -22.79
N LYS A 8 -4.24 -5.08 -23.69
CA LYS A 8 -5.10 -3.90 -23.50
C LYS A 8 -5.97 -4.04 -22.25
N ASN A 9 -6.60 -5.19 -22.03
CA ASN A 9 -7.44 -5.45 -20.86
C ASN A 9 -6.64 -5.46 -19.54
N LYS A 10 -5.36 -5.83 -19.58
CA LYS A 10 -4.42 -5.71 -18.45
C LYS A 10 -3.94 -4.28 -18.19
N GLY A 11 -4.35 -3.31 -19.01
CA GLY A 11 -3.99 -1.90 -18.86
C GLY A 11 -2.66 -1.51 -19.50
N TYR A 12 -2.11 -2.31 -20.43
CA TYR A 12 -0.92 -1.90 -21.18
C TYR A 12 -1.29 -0.78 -22.18
N SER A 13 -0.65 0.38 -22.03
CA SER A 13 -0.79 1.47 -23.00
C SER A 13 0.00 1.19 -24.29
N LYS A 14 -0.51 1.68 -25.43
CA LYS A 14 0.14 1.57 -26.76
C LYS A 14 1.60 2.05 -26.73
N ASN A 15 1.90 3.11 -25.96
CA ASN A 15 3.26 3.66 -25.84
C ASN A 15 4.25 2.68 -25.18
N ILE A 16 3.79 1.76 -24.32
CA ILE A 16 4.66 0.75 -23.69
C ILE A 16 5.10 -0.29 -24.72
N LEU A 17 4.18 -0.72 -25.58
CA LEU A 17 4.45 -1.68 -26.66
C LEU A 17 5.46 -1.11 -27.67
N PHE A 18 5.29 0.13 -28.09
CA PHE A 18 6.27 0.77 -28.97
C PHE A 18 7.63 0.97 -28.31
N LYS A 19 7.66 1.35 -27.02
CA LYS A 19 8.93 1.44 -26.28
C LYS A 19 9.61 0.07 -26.16
N PHE A 20 8.84 -0.99 -25.98
CA PHE A 20 9.36 -2.36 -25.94
C PHE A 20 9.99 -2.75 -27.28
N ILE A 21 9.30 -2.54 -28.40
CA ILE A 21 9.82 -2.80 -29.74
C ILE A 21 11.11 -2.00 -29.99
N LYS A 22 11.12 -0.71 -29.63
CA LYS A 22 12.31 0.15 -29.75
C LYS A 22 13.49 -0.33 -28.90
N GLN A 23 13.22 -0.90 -27.72
CA GLN A 23 14.26 -1.34 -26.79
C GLN A 23 14.86 -2.70 -27.18
N ILE A 24 14.07 -3.61 -27.76
CA ILE A 24 14.56 -4.88 -28.28
C ILE A 24 15.50 -4.65 -29.48
N GLY A 25 15.16 -3.65 -30.30
CA GLY A 25 15.84 -3.42 -31.58
C GLY A 25 15.48 -4.49 -32.62
N PHE A 26 15.97 -4.30 -33.84
CA PHE A 26 15.82 -5.29 -34.91
C PHE A 26 17.19 -5.91 -35.20
N SER A 27 17.25 -7.23 -35.24
CA SER A 27 18.44 -7.99 -35.63
C SER A 27 18.02 -9.18 -36.48
N LYS A 28 18.89 -9.63 -37.38
CA LYS A 28 18.66 -10.82 -38.22
C LYS A 28 18.87 -12.14 -37.45
N ARG A 29 19.11 -12.09 -36.14
CA ARG A 29 19.39 -13.24 -35.28
C ARG A 29 18.15 -13.61 -34.48
N ASN A 30 17.99 -14.90 -34.21
CA ASN A 30 16.93 -15.37 -33.33
C ASN A 30 17.27 -15.01 -31.88
N VAL A 31 16.40 -14.24 -31.24
CA VAL A 31 16.57 -13.79 -29.86
C VAL A 31 15.29 -14.07 -29.08
N ASN A 32 15.43 -14.80 -27.98
CA ASN A 32 14.34 -15.00 -27.02
C ASN A 32 14.35 -13.87 -26.00
N ILE A 33 13.23 -13.17 -25.87
CA ILE A 33 13.12 -11.98 -25.01
C ILE A 33 12.27 -12.31 -23.78
N ASN A 34 12.83 -12.06 -22.61
CA ASN A 34 12.14 -12.29 -21.35
C ASN A 34 11.00 -11.28 -21.13
N LEU A 35 9.86 -11.80 -20.65
CA LEU A 35 8.69 -11.01 -20.22
C LEU A 35 9.01 -9.97 -19.14
N SER A 36 10.12 -10.14 -18.42
CA SER A 36 10.60 -9.18 -17.42
C SER A 36 10.84 -7.78 -18.01
N LEU A 37 11.35 -7.68 -19.25
CA LEU A 37 11.56 -6.41 -19.94
C LEU A 37 10.25 -5.65 -20.13
N LEU A 38 9.22 -6.33 -20.64
CA LEU A 38 7.89 -5.77 -20.85
C LEU A 38 7.26 -5.32 -19.53
N ASN A 39 7.38 -6.14 -18.48
CA ASN A 39 6.86 -5.83 -17.14
C ASN A 39 7.57 -4.63 -16.51
N ASN A 40 8.88 -4.50 -16.72
CA ASN A 40 9.65 -3.38 -16.21
C ASN A 40 9.26 -2.06 -16.90
N LEU A 41 9.05 -2.08 -18.22
CA LEU A 41 8.54 -0.91 -18.95
C LEU A 41 7.14 -0.52 -18.49
N TYR A 42 6.27 -1.51 -18.27
CA TYR A 42 4.93 -1.30 -17.74
C TYR A 42 4.97 -0.62 -16.37
N LYS A 43 5.71 -1.17 -15.41
CA LYS A 43 5.89 -0.59 -14.06
C LYS A 43 6.41 0.86 -14.13
N LYS A 44 7.46 1.12 -14.92
CA LYS A 44 8.02 2.47 -15.08
C LYS A 44 7.00 3.48 -15.61
N SER A 45 6.18 3.07 -16.58
CA SER A 45 5.17 3.95 -17.17
C SER A 45 4.03 4.30 -16.21
N ILE A 46 3.61 3.32 -15.39
CA ILE A 46 2.54 3.44 -14.41
C ILE A 46 2.99 4.25 -13.21
N ASP A 47 4.21 4.01 -12.75
CA ASP A 47 4.84 4.78 -11.66
C ASP A 47 4.80 6.29 -11.88
N ILE A 48 4.83 6.74 -13.14
CA ILE A 48 4.83 8.16 -13.48
C ILE A 48 3.40 8.69 -13.62
N LYS A 49 2.48 7.91 -14.19
CA LYS A 49 1.12 8.36 -14.52
C LYS A 49 0.11 8.13 -13.41
N CYS A 50 0.20 6.99 -12.73
CA CYS A 50 -0.83 6.53 -11.82
C CYS A 50 -0.75 7.21 -10.45
N LEU A 51 -1.93 7.44 -9.89
CA LEU A 51 -2.09 7.95 -8.54
C LEU A 51 -2.05 6.77 -7.57
N ILE A 52 -1.20 6.84 -6.57
CA ILE A 52 -1.17 5.91 -5.44
C ILE A 52 -2.43 6.18 -4.62
N VAL A 53 -3.29 5.19 -4.56
CA VAL A 53 -4.49 5.19 -3.71
C VAL A 53 -4.37 4.08 -2.67
N MET A 54 -5.08 4.23 -1.55
CA MET A 54 -5.20 3.17 -0.55
C MET A 54 -6.58 2.54 -0.68
N VAL A 55 -6.60 1.24 -0.93
CA VAL A 55 -7.81 0.43 -1.02
C VAL A 55 -7.80 -0.55 0.15
N ILE A 56 -8.98 -0.81 0.71
CA ILE A 56 -9.19 -1.70 1.85
C ILE A 56 -10.26 -2.69 1.41
N ASP A 57 -9.87 -3.95 1.26
CA ASP A 57 -10.76 -5.00 0.74
C ASP A 57 -11.64 -5.55 1.86
N GLU A 58 -11.04 -5.86 3.02
CA GLU A 58 -11.74 -6.33 4.21
C GLU A 58 -11.62 -5.32 5.36
N PRO A 59 -12.60 -4.41 5.51
CA PRO A 59 -12.48 -3.31 6.45
C PRO A 59 -12.62 -3.76 7.91
N LEU A 60 -11.56 -3.55 8.69
CA LEU A 60 -11.57 -3.55 10.15
C LEU A 60 -11.55 -2.11 10.67
N LYS A 61 -12.50 -1.78 11.55
CA LYS A 61 -12.67 -0.42 12.06
C LYS A 61 -11.70 -0.13 13.21
N ILE A 62 -10.90 0.93 13.04
CA ILE A 62 -10.02 1.49 14.07
C ILE A 62 -10.53 2.86 14.50
N ILE A 63 -10.51 3.09 15.82
CA ILE A 63 -10.80 4.39 16.42
C ILE A 63 -9.52 4.90 17.06
N ILE A 64 -9.04 6.05 16.59
CA ILE A 64 -7.91 6.76 17.16
C ILE A 64 -8.44 7.73 18.21
N ASN A 65 -8.09 7.50 19.48
CA ASN A 65 -8.54 8.33 20.61
C ASN A 65 -7.81 9.67 20.72
N ASN A 66 -7.16 10.15 19.66
CA ASN A 66 -6.44 11.42 19.71
C ASN A 66 -7.39 12.59 19.36
N ASN A 67 -7.39 13.64 20.19
CA ASN A 67 -8.34 14.74 20.08
C ASN A 67 -7.95 15.83 19.06
N LYS A 68 -6.74 15.76 18.48
CA LYS A 68 -6.28 16.76 17.51
C LYS A 68 -6.48 16.28 16.08
N ILE A 69 -7.32 17.00 15.33
CA ILE A 69 -7.45 16.87 13.86
C ILE A 69 -6.11 17.34 13.26
N LYS A 70 -5.53 16.55 12.36
CA LYS A 70 -4.25 16.89 11.71
C LYS A 70 -4.33 16.66 10.21
N TYR A 71 -3.71 17.59 9.47
CA TYR A 71 -3.44 17.45 8.06
C TYR A 71 -2.24 16.53 7.85
N ILE A 72 -2.37 15.63 6.89
CA ILE A 72 -1.31 14.74 6.45
C ILE A 72 -0.97 15.06 5.01
N ASN A 73 0.32 15.15 4.74
CA ASN A 73 0.85 15.22 3.39
C ASN A 73 0.80 13.82 2.76
N TYR A 74 -0.24 13.57 1.96
CA TYR A 74 -0.43 12.34 1.21
C TYR A 74 0.34 12.40 -0.11
N LYS A 75 1.40 11.61 -0.23
CA LYS A 75 2.12 11.46 -1.49
C LYS A 75 1.30 10.60 -2.43
N ILE A 76 0.65 11.23 -3.41
CA ILE A 76 -0.17 10.54 -4.42
C ILE A 76 0.73 10.02 -5.54
N ASN A 77 1.84 10.69 -5.85
CA ASN A 77 2.79 10.21 -6.85
C ASN A 77 4.21 10.71 -6.52
N LYS A 78 5.25 10.27 -7.26
CA LYS A 78 6.64 10.75 -7.13
C LYS A 78 6.72 12.28 -7.05
N HIS A 79 5.88 12.99 -7.82
CA HIS A 79 5.90 14.43 -7.98
C HIS A 79 4.74 15.20 -7.31
N LYS A 80 3.73 14.51 -6.76
CA LYS A 80 2.50 15.17 -6.24
C LYS A 80 2.20 14.77 -4.81
N ILE A 81 1.99 15.78 -3.97
CA ILE A 81 1.57 15.67 -2.56
C ILE A 81 0.24 16.39 -2.41
N LYS A 82 -0.75 15.74 -1.81
CA LYS A 82 -2.05 16.32 -1.47
C LYS A 82 -2.20 16.36 0.05
N LYS A 83 -2.70 17.47 0.58
CA LYS A 83 -3.07 17.55 2.00
C LYS A 83 -4.41 16.85 2.20
N ILE A 84 -4.45 15.86 3.09
CA ILE A 84 -5.66 15.11 3.45
C ILE A 84 -5.83 15.21 4.96
N PHE A 85 -7.03 15.55 5.42
CA PHE A 85 -7.40 15.44 6.83
C PHE A 85 -7.90 14.03 7.10
N TYR A 86 -7.47 13.43 8.20
CA TYR A 86 -7.98 12.12 8.62
C TYR A 86 -8.96 12.26 9.77
N LYS A 87 -10.04 11.46 9.73
CA LYS A 87 -11.03 11.39 10.79
C LYS A 87 -10.54 10.50 11.93
N LYS A 88 -11.16 10.63 13.11
CA LYS A 88 -10.92 9.74 14.26
C LYS A 88 -11.18 8.25 13.94
N LYS A 89 -12.04 7.98 12.96
CA LYS A 89 -12.41 6.64 12.50
C LYS A 89 -11.62 6.32 11.23
N LEU A 90 -10.84 5.24 11.28
CA LEU A 90 -10.08 4.71 10.16
C LEU A 90 -10.45 3.25 9.91
N TYR A 91 -10.07 2.75 8.75
CA TYR A 91 -10.17 1.34 8.40
C TYR A 91 -8.78 0.80 8.09
N ILE A 92 -8.56 -0.46 8.43
CA ILE A 92 -7.40 -1.26 7.99
C ILE A 92 -7.91 -2.57 7.39
N ASN A 93 -7.05 -3.30 6.68
CA ASN A 93 -7.39 -4.64 6.26
C ASN A 93 -7.42 -5.59 7.46
N LYS A 94 -8.36 -6.52 7.44
CA LYS A 94 -8.48 -7.55 8.48
C LYS A 94 -7.21 -8.38 8.64
N TYR A 95 -6.58 -8.72 7.52
CA TYR A 95 -5.36 -9.51 7.47
C TYR A 95 -4.13 -8.82 8.09
N ASP A 96 -4.18 -7.49 8.27
CA ASP A 96 -3.09 -6.72 8.89
C ASP A 96 -3.10 -6.82 10.42
N PHE A 97 -4.14 -7.41 11.03
CA PHE A 97 -4.29 -7.53 12.47
C PHE A 97 -4.12 -8.98 12.95
N ILE A 98 -3.34 -9.18 14.02
CA ILE A 98 -3.17 -10.46 14.72
C ILE A 98 -3.15 -10.20 16.23
N PHE A 99 -3.79 -11.07 17.00
CA PHE A 99 -3.77 -11.01 18.46
C PHE A 99 -2.38 -11.19 19.05
N PHE A 100 -1.85 -12.42 18.94
CA PHE A 100 -0.54 -12.80 19.44
C PHE A 100 0.41 -13.02 18.28
N LYS A 101 1.50 -12.27 18.28
CA LYS A 101 2.46 -12.29 17.18
C LYS A 101 3.40 -13.50 17.31
N LYS A 102 3.61 -14.22 16.19
CA LYS A 102 4.78 -15.10 16.00
C LYS A 102 6.00 -14.26 15.56
N LYS A 103 7.23 -14.69 15.89
CA LYS A 103 8.47 -13.99 15.50
C LYS A 103 8.44 -13.62 14.00
N ASN A 104 9.00 -12.45 13.64
CA ASN A 104 9.15 -11.93 12.25
C ASN A 104 7.91 -11.40 11.48
N ILE A 105 6.71 -11.31 12.07
CA ILE A 105 5.52 -10.82 11.32
C ILE A 105 5.25 -9.32 11.49
N TYR A 106 5.21 -8.52 10.42
CA TYR A 106 4.90 -7.07 10.48
C TYR A 106 3.39 -6.77 10.46
N LYS A 107 2.65 -7.26 11.48
CA LYS A 107 1.19 -7.05 11.64
C LYS A 107 0.84 -6.43 12.99
N LEU A 108 -0.32 -5.75 13.03
CA LEU A 108 -0.79 -4.98 14.16
C LEU A 108 -1.17 -5.96 15.26
N SER A 109 -0.55 -5.83 16.42
CA SER A 109 -0.71 -6.72 17.57
C SER A 109 -0.62 -5.90 18.86
N PHE A 110 -1.16 -6.42 19.96
CA PHE A 110 -1.19 -5.71 21.25
C PHE A 110 0.20 -5.26 21.71
N ASP A 111 1.22 -6.09 21.51
CA ASP A 111 2.57 -5.82 22.01
C ASP A 111 3.40 -4.92 21.09
N LYS A 112 3.01 -4.79 19.81
CA LYS A 112 3.84 -4.09 18.81
C LYS A 112 3.12 -2.93 18.16
N ASN A 113 3.85 -1.83 18.08
CA ASN A 113 3.40 -0.63 17.39
C ASN A 113 3.62 -0.79 15.88
N ILE A 114 2.67 -0.30 15.09
CA ILE A 114 2.80 -0.28 13.62
C ILE A 114 2.77 1.13 13.09
N ARG A 115 3.56 1.34 12.05
CA ARG A 115 3.54 2.57 11.27
C ARG A 115 2.44 2.51 10.21
N LEU A 116 1.40 3.33 10.40
CA LEU A 116 0.46 3.62 9.32
C LEU A 116 1.11 4.52 8.28
N LYS A 117 0.84 4.25 7.00
CA LYS A 117 1.36 5.04 5.89
C LYS A 117 0.95 6.50 6.09
N GLN A 118 1.96 7.38 6.13
CA GLN A 118 1.85 8.85 6.29
C GLN A 118 1.24 9.40 7.59
N ILE A 119 0.49 8.62 8.39
CA ILE A 119 -0.10 9.07 9.67
C ILE A 119 0.94 9.07 10.81
N GLY A 120 1.62 7.95 11.03
CA GLY A 120 2.53 7.79 12.18
C GLY A 120 2.48 6.40 12.79
N ILE A 121 3.05 6.27 13.99
CA ILE A 121 3.12 5.01 14.72
C ILE A 121 1.92 4.92 15.68
N ILE A 122 1.15 3.84 15.55
CA ILE A 122 -0.02 3.53 16.39
C ILE A 122 0.26 2.35 17.33
N LYS A 123 -0.34 2.40 18.51
CA LYS A 123 -0.38 1.33 19.51
C LYS A 123 -1.84 1.00 19.85
N ILE A 124 -2.13 -0.29 20.00
CA ILE A 124 -3.45 -0.74 20.46
C ILE A 124 -3.57 -0.51 21.97
N LEU A 125 -4.71 0.00 22.38
CA LEU A 125 -5.08 0.13 23.79
C LEU A 125 -6.11 -0.93 24.20
N LYS A 126 -7.17 -1.06 23.40
CA LYS A 126 -8.31 -1.92 23.73
C LYS A 126 -8.91 -2.48 22.45
N ILE A 127 -9.39 -3.71 22.52
CA ILE A 127 -10.14 -4.33 21.43
C ILE A 127 -11.51 -4.72 21.95
N LYS A 128 -12.54 -4.40 21.16
CA LYS A 128 -13.91 -4.81 21.43
C LYS A 128 -14.26 -5.98 20.52
N TYR A 129 -14.36 -7.15 21.15
CA TYR A 129 -14.87 -8.37 20.54
C TYR A 129 -16.39 -8.38 20.57
N ASN A 130 -16.98 -8.92 19.52
CA ASN A 130 -18.40 -9.20 19.49
C ASN A 130 -18.59 -10.72 19.61
N PHE A 131 -18.99 -11.18 20.79
CA PHE A 131 -19.15 -12.60 21.12
C PHE A 131 -20.16 -13.29 20.19
N LEU A 132 -21.22 -12.58 19.79
CA LEU A 132 -22.29 -13.13 18.93
C LEU A 132 -21.84 -13.50 17.50
N LYS A 133 -20.76 -12.90 16.99
CA LYS A 133 -20.33 -13.09 15.58
C LYS A 133 -18.92 -13.68 15.45
N ASN A 134 -18.26 -14.02 16.57
CA ASN A 134 -16.84 -14.40 16.62
C ASN A 134 -15.94 -13.46 15.77
N LYS A 135 -16.28 -12.16 15.71
CA LYS A 135 -15.60 -11.17 14.88
C LYS A 135 -15.17 -9.96 15.73
N ILE A 136 -14.02 -9.40 15.36
CA ILE A 136 -13.52 -8.15 15.92
C ILE A 136 -14.35 -7.01 15.34
N ASN A 137 -15.00 -6.22 16.20
CA ASN A 137 -15.80 -5.09 15.75
C ASN A 137 -15.00 -3.79 15.68
N LYS A 138 -14.25 -3.48 16.74
CA LYS A 138 -13.57 -2.18 16.90
C LYS A 138 -12.26 -2.33 17.65
N ILE A 139 -11.23 -1.67 17.14
CA ILE A 139 -9.92 -1.56 17.80
C ILE A 139 -9.72 -0.09 18.20
N TYR A 140 -9.39 0.14 19.47
CA TYR A 140 -9.03 1.45 19.99
C TYR A 140 -7.52 1.60 20.01
N CYS A 141 -7.02 2.65 19.36
CA CYS A 141 -5.60 2.91 19.20
C CYS A 141 -5.23 4.31 19.70
N LYS A 142 -3.97 4.46 20.11
CA LYS A 142 -3.31 5.73 20.41
C LYS A 142 -2.11 5.93 19.49
N ILE A 143 -1.92 7.15 19.01
CA ILE A 143 -0.73 7.54 18.24
C ILE A 143 0.36 7.89 19.26
N ILE A 144 1.53 7.24 19.16
CA ILE A 144 2.66 7.48 20.07
C ILE A 144 3.62 8.52 19.49
N LYS A 145 4.04 8.36 18.22
CA LYS A 145 4.97 9.28 17.56
C LYS A 145 4.39 9.79 16.25
N TYR A 146 4.33 11.11 16.14
CA TYR A 146 4.13 11.82 14.88
C TYR A 146 5.44 11.85 14.11
N LYS A 147 5.34 11.85 12.79
CA LYS A 147 6.46 11.60 11.88
C LYS A 147 7.45 12.77 11.82
N ASN A 148 8.23 12.97 12.88
CA ASN A 148 9.48 13.74 12.82
C ASN A 148 10.65 12.75 12.92
N LYS A 149 11.38 12.64 11.80
CA LYS A 149 12.66 11.95 11.55
C LYS A 149 13.05 10.82 12.52
N ILE A 150 12.98 9.56 12.10
CA ILE A 150 13.94 8.50 12.47
C ILE A 150 13.98 7.45 11.34
N LYS A 151 15.20 6.96 11.08
CA LYS A 151 15.65 5.94 10.11
C LYS A 151 14.60 4.88 9.80
N ILE A 152 14.16 4.85 8.55
CA ILE A 152 13.44 3.72 7.98
C ILE A 152 14.50 2.66 7.74
N ILE A 153 14.50 1.58 8.54
CA ILE A 153 15.20 0.36 8.15
C ILE A 153 14.37 -0.23 7.01
N THR A 154 14.75 0.13 5.80
CA THR A 154 14.41 -0.59 4.58
C THR A 154 15.10 -1.94 4.66
N ILE A 155 14.33 -3.01 4.78
CA ILE A 155 14.82 -4.31 4.32
C ILE A 155 14.64 -4.27 2.80
N GLN A 156 15.75 -4.55 2.12
CA GLN A 156 15.94 -4.52 0.67
C GLN A 156 14.85 -5.27 -0.10
#